data_AF-A0A3C1FW00-F1
#
_entry.id   AF-A0A3C1FW00-F1
#
_cell.length_a   1.000
_cell.length_b   1.000
_cell.length_c   1.000
_cell.angle_alpha   90.00
_cell.angle_beta   90.00
_cell.angle_gamma   90.00
#
_symmetry.space_group_name_H-M   'P 1'
#
loop_
_entity.id
_entity.type
_entity.pdbx_description
1 polymer ?
#
loop_
_entity_poly.entity_id
_entity_poly.type
_entity_poly.pdbx_seq_one_letter_code
_entity_poly.pdbx_strand_id
1 'polypeptide(L)'
;MTFFDVLRNALLAGFGVQEKVKEFIDELVKKGELSESQGAKLVKEWSEKADKSSEHFSSTLSDIISKTMEKMPLATKDDLDKMHDILNALAVRVNKLEGIKGEELKKG
;
A
#
# COMPACT_ATOMS: atom_id res chain seq x y z
N MET A 1 -1.06 18.00 3.32
CA MET A 1 -0.43 16.81 3.91
C MET A 1 -0.52 15.70 2.89
N THR A 2 0.59 15.04 2.56
CA THR A 2 0.52 13.91 1.63
C THR A 2 -0.09 12.70 2.34
N PHE A 3 -0.81 11.84 1.63
CA PHE A 3 -1.34 10.57 2.17
C PHE A 3 -0.23 9.72 2.82
N PHE A 4 0.99 9.80 2.26
CA PHE A 4 2.17 9.12 2.77
C PHE A 4 2.58 9.61 4.16
N ASP A 5 2.48 10.91 4.44
CA ASP A 5 2.77 11.46 5.78
C ASP A 5 1.77 10.98 6.83
N VAL A 6 0.50 10.87 6.48
CA VAL A 6 -0.55 10.37 7.38
C VAL A 6 -0.30 8.90 7.72
N LEU A 7 0.03 8.08 6.72
CA LEU A 7 0.35 6.67 6.92
C LEU A 7 1.62 6.49 7.76
N ARG A 8 2.68 7.26 7.46
CA ARG A 8 3.94 7.25 8.23
C ARG A 8 3.72 7.62 9.69
N ASN A 9 2.97 8.70 9.95
CA ASN A 9 2.68 9.15 11.31
C ASN A 9 1.80 8.15 12.07
N ALA A 10 0.83 7.52 11.39
CA ALA A 10 0.01 6.47 11.99
C ALA A 10 0.83 5.22 12.36
N LEU A 11 1.77 4.82 11.50
CA LEU A 11 2.69 3.71 11.79
C LEU A 11 3.63 4.04 12.96
N LEU A 12 4.25 5.23 12.95
CA LEU A 12 5.13 5.66 14.04
C LEU A 12 4.38 5.77 15.38
N ALA A 13 3.13 6.25 15.36
CA ALA A 13 2.27 6.26 16.54
C ALA A 13 1.89 4.84 16.97
N GLY A 14 1.56 3.94 16.04
CA GLY A 14 1.22 2.55 16.32
C GLY A 14 2.36 1.77 16.97
N PHE A 15 3.58 1.90 16.43
CA PHE A 15 4.79 1.31 17.02
C PHE A 15 5.12 1.93 18.39
N GLY A 16 5.01 3.26 18.52
CA GLY A 16 5.25 3.93 19.79
C GLY A 16 4.27 3.53 20.90
N VAL A 17 3.01 3.24 20.56
CA VAL A 17 2.00 2.75 21.51
C VAL A 17 2.34 1.35 22.01
N GLN A 18 2.84 0.45 21.16
CA GLN A 18 3.26 -0.89 21.60
C GLN A 18 4.41 -0.83 22.62
N GLU A 19 5.42 0.00 22.36
CA GLU A 19 6.57 0.19 23.27
C GLU A 19 6.11 0.78 24.62
N LYS A 20 5.27 1.82 24.57
CA LYS A 20 4.71 2.48 25.76
C LYS A 20 3.89 1.53 26.65
N VAL A 21 3.14 0.61 26.05
CA VAL A 21 2.34 -0.37 26.79
C VAL A 21 3.24 -1.38 27.50
N LYS A 22 4.32 -1.85 26.85
CA LYS A 22 5.32 -2.71 27.49
C LYS A 22 5.99 -2.01 28.67
N GLU A 23 6.47 -0.79 28.47
CA GLU A 23 7.09 0.02 29.54
C GLU A 23 6.12 0.25 30.71
N PHE A 24 4.85 0.52 30.44
CA PHE A 24 3.85 0.72 31.48
C PHE A 24 3.61 -0.55 32.31
N ILE A 25 3.54 -1.72 31.65
CA ILE A 25 3.40 -3.00 32.34
C ILE A 25 4.65 -3.30 33.17
N ASP A 26 5.85 -3.05 32.65
CA ASP A 26 7.10 -3.22 33.37
C ASP A 26 7.22 -2.28 34.58
N GLU A 27 6.71 -1.05 34.47
CA GLU A 27 6.64 -0.13 35.61
C GLU A 27 5.71 -0.65 36.72
N LEU A 28 4.57 -1.22 36.37
CA LEU A 28 3.63 -1.81 37.33
C LEU A 28 4.26 -3.02 38.04
N VAL A 29 5.05 -3.82 37.32
CA VAL A 29 5.84 -4.91 37.91
C VAL A 29 6.90 -4.36 38.87
N LYS A 30 7.65 -3.34 38.47
CA LYS A 30 8.68 -2.69 39.32
C LYS A 30 8.09 -2.03 40.57
N LYS A 31 6.89 -1.47 40.47
CA LYS A 31 6.16 -0.88 41.61
C LYS A 31 5.57 -1.95 42.54
N GLY A 32 5.65 -3.23 42.18
CA GLY A 32 5.11 -4.35 42.96
C GLY A 32 3.58 -4.48 42.85
N GLU A 33 2.94 -3.69 41.98
CA GLU A 33 1.49 -3.76 41.71
C GLU A 33 1.13 -4.99 40.86
N LEU A 34 2.12 -5.54 40.13
CA LEU A 34 2.02 -6.79 39.39
C LEU A 34 3.20 -7.70 39.72
N SER A 35 2.96 -9.02 39.76
CA SER A 35 4.08 -9.98 39.74
C SER A 35 4.72 -10.04 38.36
N GLU A 36 6.01 -10.39 38.28
CA GLU A 36 6.72 -10.60 37.00
C GLU A 36 5.97 -11.58 36.08
N SER A 37 5.37 -12.62 36.67
CA SER A 37 4.58 -13.61 35.94
C SER A 37 3.33 -13.02 35.28
N GLN A 38 2.67 -12.07 35.94
CA GLN A 38 1.47 -11.41 35.43
C GLN A 38 1.83 -10.36 34.38
N GLY A 39 2.88 -9.58 34.60
CA GLY A 39 3.35 -8.60 33.61
C GLY A 39 3.77 -9.25 32.29
N ALA A 40 4.58 -10.30 32.36
CA ALA A 40 5.01 -11.05 31.18
C ALA A 40 3.82 -11.64 30.40
N LYS A 41 2.80 -12.12 31.13
CA LYS A 41 1.59 -12.67 30.52
C LYS A 41 0.75 -11.60 29.82
N LEU A 42 0.60 -10.42 30.42
CA LEU A 42 -0.12 -9.29 29.83
C LEU A 42 0.59 -8.75 28.58
N VAL A 43 1.92 -8.62 28.61
CA VAL A 43 2.71 -8.21 27.44
C VAL A 43 2.52 -9.22 26.30
N LYS A 44 2.58 -10.52 26.61
CA LYS A 44 2.41 -11.58 25.61
C LYS A 44 1.01 -11.56 25.00
N GLU A 45 -0.04 -11.52 25.83
CA GLU A 45 -1.42 -11.46 25.37
C GLU A 45 -1.71 -10.20 24.54
N TRP A 46 -1.17 -9.05 24.94
CA TRP A 46 -1.28 -7.81 24.17
C TRP A 46 -0.58 -7.92 22.82
N SER A 47 0.64 -8.46 22.79
CA SER A 47 1.41 -8.62 21.55
C SER A 47 0.72 -9.59 20.59
N GLU A 48 0.27 -10.76 21.07
CA GLU A 48 -0.46 -11.72 20.23
C GLU A 48 -1.77 -11.14 19.68
N LYS A 49 -2.46 -10.32 20.47
CA LYS A 49 -3.71 -9.65 20.03
C LYS A 49 -3.43 -8.53 19.03
N ALA A 50 -2.35 -7.78 19.24
CA ALA A 50 -1.90 -6.74 18.32
C ALA A 50 -1.47 -7.33 16.97
N ASP A 51 -0.72 -8.44 16.97
CA ASP A 51 -0.29 -9.11 15.74
C ASP A 51 -1.49 -9.61 14.92
N LYS A 52 -2.43 -10.31 15.56
CA LYS A 52 -3.67 -10.75 14.89
C LYS A 52 -4.50 -9.59 14.36
N SER A 53 -4.58 -8.49 15.11
CA SER A 53 -5.31 -7.30 14.67
C SER A 53 -4.61 -6.58 13.51
N SER A 54 -3.27 -6.59 13.49
CA SER A 54 -2.45 -6.00 12.43
C SER A 54 -2.61 -6.73 11.11
N GLU A 55 -2.61 -8.06 11.11
CA GLU A 55 -2.88 -8.87 9.90
C GLU A 55 -4.26 -8.54 9.32
N HIS A 56 -5.30 -8.56 10.15
CA HIS A 56 -6.66 -8.26 9.71
C HIS A 56 -6.80 -6.81 9.22
N PHE A 57 -6.11 -5.88 9.87
CA PHE A 57 -6.06 -4.48 9.47
C PHE A 57 -5.37 -4.29 8.11
N SER A 58 -4.22 -4.94 7.89
CA SER A 58 -3.48 -4.83 6.62
C SER A 58 -4.30 -5.35 5.43
N SER A 59 -4.97 -6.50 5.57
CA SER A 59 -5.87 -7.04 4.53
C SER A 59 -7.04 -6.09 4.26
N THR A 60 -7.68 -5.59 5.31
CA THR A 60 -8.83 -4.67 5.18
C THR A 60 -8.39 -3.35 4.54
N LEU A 61 -7.21 -2.84 4.92
CA LEU A 61 -6.64 -1.62 4.37
C LEU A 61 -6.30 -1.79 2.89
N SER A 62 -5.70 -2.91 2.50
CA SER A 62 -5.43 -3.23 1.10
C SER A 62 -6.72 -3.27 0.29
N ASP A 63 -7.78 -3.91 0.80
CA ASP A 63 -9.08 -3.96 0.13
C ASP A 63 -9.73 -2.58 -0.03
N ILE A 64 -9.63 -1.73 1.01
CA ILE A 64 -10.12 -0.35 0.95
C ILE A 64 -9.34 0.44 -0.10
N ILE A 65 -8.00 0.36 -0.10
CA ILE A 65 -7.16 1.07 -1.07
C ILE A 65 -7.49 0.60 -2.49
N SER A 66 -7.57 -0.71 -2.73
CA SER A 66 -7.93 -1.28 -4.03
C SER A 66 -9.31 -0.81 -4.49
N LYS A 67 -10.33 -0.88 -3.64
CA LYS A 67 -11.70 -0.41 -3.96
C LYS A 67 -11.78 1.10 -4.18
N THR A 68 -10.99 1.88 -3.43
CA THR A 68 -10.91 3.33 -3.61
C THR A 68 -10.18 3.68 -4.90
N MET A 69 -9.13 2.94 -5.27
CA MET A 69 -8.45 3.09 -6.56
C MET A 69 -9.34 2.71 -7.73
N GLU A 70 -10.11 1.61 -7.64
CA GLU A 70 -11.07 1.20 -8.68
C GLU A 70 -12.18 2.24 -8.92
N LYS A 71 -12.58 2.97 -7.87
CA LYS A 71 -13.63 3.99 -7.95
C LYS A 71 -13.12 5.38 -8.33
N MET A 72 -11.81 5.58 -8.36
CA MET A 72 -11.21 6.84 -8.78
C MET A 72 -10.88 6.76 -10.28
N PRO A 73 -11.09 7.81 -11.08
CA PRO A 73 -10.63 7.86 -12.46
C PRO A 73 -9.10 8.06 -12.53
N LEU A 74 -8.34 7.23 -11.81
CA LEU A 74 -6.89 7.19 -11.85
C LEU A 74 -6.48 6.06 -12.79
N ALA A 75 -5.87 6.42 -13.92
CA ALA A 75 -5.25 5.44 -14.80
C ALA A 75 -4.19 4.67 -14.02
N THR A 76 -4.32 3.34 -13.96
CA THR A 76 -3.30 2.48 -13.36
C THR A 76 -2.07 2.42 -14.26
N LYS A 77 -0.95 1.91 -13.74
CA LYS A 77 0.25 1.68 -14.57
C LYS A 77 -0.06 0.75 -15.74
N ASP A 78 -0.85 -0.30 -15.51
CA ASP A 78 -1.31 -1.22 -16.55
C ASP A 78 -2.14 -0.52 -17.63
N ASP A 79 -2.97 0.47 -17.25
CA ASP A 79 -3.74 1.24 -18.23
C ASP A 79 -2.84 2.13 -19.08
N LEU A 80 -1.79 2.71 -18.50
CA LEU A 80 -0.77 3.48 -19.24
C LEU A 80 0.02 2.58 -20.21
N ASP A 81 0.41 1.39 -19.78
CA ASP A 81 1.15 0.44 -20.61
C ASP A 81 0.28 -0.04 -21.80
N LYS A 82 -1.00 -0.38 -21.55
CA LYS A 82 -1.95 -0.70 -22.62
C LYS A 82 -2.13 0.46 -23.61
N MET A 83 -2.17 1.70 -23.12
CA MET A 83 -2.28 2.87 -23.98
C MET A 83 -1.03 3.07 -24.84
N HIS A 84 0.16 2.80 -24.28
CA HIS A 84 1.43 2.86 -24.98
C HIS A 84 1.51 1.81 -26.10
N ASP A 85 1.05 0.58 -25.84
CA ASP A 85 0.98 -0.48 -26.84
C ASP A 85 0.03 -0.15 -27.99
N ILE A 86 -1.16 0.39 -27.67
CA ILE A 86 -2.12 0.85 -28.68
C ILE A 86 -1.53 1.99 -29.53
N LEU A 87 -0.86 2.96 -28.89
CA LEU A 87 -0.18 4.05 -29.57
C LEU A 87 0.92 3.54 -30.51
N ASN A 88 1.75 2.60 -30.08
CA ASN A 88 2.78 1.99 -30.90
C ASN A 88 2.19 1.22 -32.09
N ALA A 89 1.15 0.43 -31.86
CA ALA A 89 0.46 -0.29 -32.93
C ALA A 89 -0.14 0.67 -33.97
N LEU A 90 -0.69 1.79 -33.52
CA LEU A 90 -1.23 2.83 -34.39
C LEU A 90 -0.11 3.55 -35.16
N ALA A 91 0.98 3.90 -34.50
CA ALA A 91 2.15 4.53 -35.12
C ALA A 91 2.77 3.63 -36.22
N VAL A 92 2.84 2.32 -35.99
CA VAL A 92 3.29 1.35 -37.01
C VAL A 92 2.35 1.31 -38.21
N ARG A 93 1.03 1.32 -37.96
CA ARG A 93 0.02 1.33 -39.05
C ARG A 93 0.05 2.61 -39.86
N VAL A 94 0.17 3.76 -39.21
CA VAL A 94 0.29 5.07 -39.88
C VAL A 94 1.55 5.10 -40.75
N ASN A 95 2.71 4.72 -40.22
CA ASN A 95 3.95 4.64 -41.00
C ASN A 95 3.83 3.71 -42.22
N LYS A 96 3.17 2.56 -42.06
CA LYS A 96 2.96 1.63 -43.17
C LYS A 96 2.05 2.22 -44.26
N LEU A 97 1.00 2.94 -43.88
CA LEU A 97 0.08 3.58 -44.83
C LEU A 97 0.72 4.79 -45.52
N GLU A 98 1.51 5.58 -44.80
CA GLU A 98 2.26 6.70 -45.37
C GLU A 98 3.38 6.22 -46.31
N GLY A 99 4.04 5.10 -45.99
CA GLY A 99 5.01 4.45 -46.88
C GLY A 99 4.39 3.92 -48.18
N ILE A 100 3.17 3.36 -48.12
CA ILE A 100 2.46 2.86 -49.32
C ILE A 100 2.01 4.01 -50.23
N LYS A 101 1.58 5.14 -49.66
CA LYS A 101 1.15 6.32 -50.44
C LYS A 101 2.29 6.97 -51.24
N GLY A 102 3.53 6.85 -50.76
CA GLY A 102 4.72 7.37 -51.45
C GLY A 102 5.16 6.54 -52.66
N GLU A 103 4.81 5.25 -52.72
CA GLU A 103 5.15 4.37 -53.85
C GLU A 103 4.11 4.44 -54.99
N GLU A 104 2.84 4.69 -54.71
CA GLU A 104 1.82 4.89 -55.74
C GLU A 104 1.98 6.22 -56.51
N LEU A 105 2.52 7.26 -55.87
CA LEU A 105 2.80 8.54 -56.53
C LEU A 105 4.04 8.54 -57.43
N LYS A 106 4.87 7.48 -57.41
CA LYS A 106 6.06 7.34 -58.28
C LYS A 106 5.85 6.44 -59.51
N LYS A 107 4.67 5.82 -59.65
CA LYS A 107 4.33 4.92 -60.77
C LYS A 107 3.22 5.46 -61.69
N GLY A 108 2.76 6.69 -61.49
CA GLY A 108 1.82 7.40 -62.37
C GLY A 108 2.52 8.35 -63.31
#